data_AF-A0A9E0MIK4-F1
#
_entry.id   AF-A0A9E0MIK4-F1
#
_cell.length_a   1.000
_cell.length_b   1.000
_cell.length_c   1.000
_cell.angle_alpha   90.00
_cell.angle_beta   90.00
_cell.angle_gamma   90.00
#
_symmetry.space_group_name_H-M   'P 1'
#
loop_
_entity.id
_entity.type
_entity.pdbx_description
1 polymer ?
#
loop_
_entity_poly.entity_id
_entity_poly.type
_entity_poly.pdbx_seq_one_letter_code
_entity_poly.pdbx_strand_id
1 'polypeptide(L)'
;MPATPTFLACAVLAVSACAHDIHARYPASPDEATGRLALVFTDTAAPVNVAVNGVLLVRGARTEKVVVRDVPTGYADVAVAVGPMEKQTRVWVDADRETTLPLGASGEAPLSALRGFALSLASIALYTLLR
;
A
#
# COMPACT_ATOMS: atom_id res chain seq x y z
N MET A 1 3.79 17.52 45.95
CA MET A 1 4.37 16.18 45.82
C MET A 1 3.55 15.23 46.67
N PRO A 2 2.81 14.32 46.02
CA PRO A 2 3.02 12.89 46.28
C PRO A 2 3.16 12.07 44.99
N ALA A 3 3.70 10.88 45.17
CA ALA A 3 4.31 10.00 44.18
C ALA A 3 3.37 9.43 43.11
N THR A 4 3.89 9.38 41.88
CA THR A 4 3.50 8.45 40.82
C THR A 4 3.67 6.99 41.29
N PRO A 5 2.74 6.11 40.89
CA PRO A 5 3.19 4.99 40.07
C PRO A 5 2.11 4.59 39.06
N THR A 6 2.24 5.06 37.82
CA THR A 6 1.45 4.51 36.70
C THR A 6 2.38 4.16 35.54
N PHE A 7 3.49 3.51 35.86
CA PHE A 7 4.29 2.71 34.93
C PHE A 7 3.57 1.39 34.65
N LEU A 8 2.39 1.42 34.01
CA LEU A 8 1.75 0.17 33.55
C LEU A 8 0.69 0.42 32.46
N ALA A 9 1.11 0.97 31.33
CA ALA A 9 0.30 0.92 30.10
C ALA A 9 1.16 0.74 28.83
N CYS A 10 2.34 0.13 28.96
CA CYS A 10 3.28 -0.14 27.87
C CYS A 10 3.13 -1.55 27.24
N ALA A 11 2.05 -2.30 27.48
CA ALA A 11 2.11 -3.75 27.32
C ALA A 11 1.12 -4.41 26.35
N VAL A 12 0.33 -3.70 25.54
CA VAL A 12 -0.48 -4.36 24.50
C VAL A 12 -0.71 -3.41 23.33
N LEU A 13 0.01 -3.63 22.22
CA LEU A 13 -0.41 -3.42 20.82
C LEU A 13 0.79 -3.67 19.87
N ALA A 14 1.62 -4.69 20.16
CA ALA A 14 2.51 -5.27 19.16
C ALA A 14 1.68 -6.22 18.29
N VAL A 15 0.72 -5.67 17.53
CA VAL A 15 0.02 -6.44 16.50
C VAL A 15 1.05 -6.72 15.43
N SER A 16 1.40 -7.99 15.28
CA SER A 16 2.24 -8.55 14.23
C SER A 16 1.85 -7.97 12.86
N ALA A 17 2.56 -6.93 12.43
CA ALA A 17 2.34 -6.24 11.16
C ALA A 17 2.96 -7.02 9.99
N CYS A 18 2.72 -8.34 9.96
CA CYS A 18 3.09 -9.14 8.80
C CYS A 18 2.22 -8.64 7.63
N ALA A 19 2.88 -8.39 6.49
CA ALA A 19 2.20 -8.07 5.25
C ALA A 19 1.41 -9.30 4.84
N HIS A 20 0.11 -9.30 5.13
CA HIS A 20 -0.79 -10.37 4.69
C HIS A 20 -1.53 -9.92 3.45
N ASP A 21 -1.89 -10.86 2.60
CA ASP A 21 -2.80 -10.64 1.48
C ASP A 21 -4.12 -10.04 1.98
N ILE A 22 -4.53 -8.94 1.36
CA ILE A 22 -5.79 -8.27 1.70
C ILE A 22 -6.87 -8.77 0.76
N HIS A 23 -7.98 -9.25 1.33
CA HIS A 23 -9.15 -9.65 0.57
C HIS A 23 -10.29 -8.66 0.77
N ALA A 24 -10.67 -7.96 -0.30
CA ALA A 24 -11.83 -7.09 -0.34
C ALA A 24 -12.95 -7.70 -1.19
N ARG A 25 -14.17 -7.21 -1.02
CA ARG A 25 -15.33 -7.58 -1.82
C ARG A 25 -15.96 -6.31 -2.39
N TYR A 26 -16.16 -6.27 -3.70
CA TYR A 26 -16.88 -5.20 -4.36
C TYR A 26 -18.40 -5.41 -4.17
N PRO A 27 -19.19 -4.35 -3.92
CA PRO A 27 -20.62 -4.47 -3.69
C PRO A 27 -21.40 -4.56 -5.02
N ALA A 28 -21.17 -5.63 -5.79
CA ALA A 28 -21.91 -5.90 -7.03
C ALA A 28 -23.34 -6.38 -6.74
N SER A 29 -24.22 -6.27 -7.74
CA SER A 29 -25.56 -6.87 -7.68
C SER A 29 -25.46 -8.41 -7.68
N PRO A 30 -26.33 -9.15 -6.97
CA PRO A 30 -26.30 -10.61 -6.95
C PRO A 30 -26.46 -11.27 -8.33
N ASP A 31 -27.13 -10.60 -9.26
CA ASP A 31 -27.44 -11.12 -10.59
C ASP A 31 -26.36 -10.74 -11.64
N GLU A 32 -25.33 -10.01 -11.25
CA GLU A 32 -24.28 -9.53 -12.13
C GLU A 32 -23.18 -10.57 -12.31
N ALA A 33 -22.72 -10.80 -13.55
CA ALA A 33 -21.56 -11.62 -13.79
C ALA A 33 -20.31 -10.90 -13.26
N THR A 34 -19.55 -11.58 -12.40
CA THR A 34 -18.39 -11.00 -11.72
C THR A 34 -17.11 -11.82 -11.92
N GLY A 35 -15.97 -11.16 -11.72
CA GLY A 35 -14.65 -11.77 -11.65
C GLY A 35 -13.88 -11.33 -10.42
N ARG A 36 -12.56 -11.57 -10.44
CA ARG A 36 -11.62 -11.17 -9.39
C ARG A 36 -10.54 -10.28 -9.96
N LEU A 37 -10.11 -9.29 -9.18
CA LEU A 37 -8.96 -8.46 -9.50
C LEU A 37 -7.88 -8.68 -8.44
N ALA A 38 -6.68 -9.08 -8.87
CA ALA A 38 -5.52 -9.22 -8.00
C ALA A 38 -4.51 -8.11 -8.30
N LEU A 39 -4.27 -7.23 -7.34
CA LEU A 39 -3.24 -6.21 -7.38
C LEU A 39 -2.01 -6.78 -6.67
N VAL A 40 -0.93 -6.99 -7.40
CA VAL A 40 0.28 -7.64 -6.88
C VAL A 40 1.41 -6.62 -6.88
N PHE A 41 1.96 -6.36 -5.70
CA PHE A 41 3.08 -5.44 -5.53
C PHE A 41 4.41 -6.21 -5.63
N THR A 42 5.44 -5.56 -6.17
CA THR A 42 6.79 -6.17 -6.27
C THR A 42 7.48 -6.38 -4.93
N ASP A 43 7.05 -5.66 -3.89
CA ASP A 43 7.51 -5.73 -2.50
C ASP A 43 6.34 -5.34 -1.59
N THR A 44 6.48 -5.50 -0.27
CA THR A 44 5.50 -5.05 0.70
C THR A 44 5.23 -3.55 0.54
N ALA A 45 3.99 -3.21 0.22
CA ALA A 45 3.52 -1.85 -0.01
C ALA A 45 2.77 -1.31 1.22
N ALA A 46 3.02 -0.04 1.60
CA ALA A 46 2.28 0.66 2.64
C ALA A 46 2.42 2.19 2.52
N PRO A 47 1.40 2.98 2.91
CA PRO A 47 -0.01 2.60 3.02
C PRO A 47 -0.64 2.35 1.64
N VAL A 48 -1.42 1.28 1.50
CA VAL A 48 -2.15 0.93 0.27
C VAL A 48 -3.61 1.34 0.40
N ASN A 49 -4.09 2.11 -0.58
CA ASN A 49 -5.51 2.40 -0.79
C ASN A 49 -5.92 1.93 -2.18
N VAL A 50 -7.08 1.28 -2.29
CA VAL A 50 -7.59 0.74 -3.55
C VAL A 50 -9.05 1.15 -3.71
N ALA A 51 -9.36 1.75 -4.85
CA ALA A 51 -10.72 2.00 -5.30
C ALA A 51 -10.97 1.34 -6.66
N VAL A 52 -12.16 0.78 -6.82
CA VAL A 52 -12.62 0.18 -8.08
C VAL A 52 -13.94 0.85 -8.44
N ASN A 53 -14.06 1.37 -9.67
CA ASN A 53 -15.23 2.12 -10.16
C ASN A 53 -15.67 3.24 -9.20
N GLY A 54 -14.70 3.92 -8.57
CA GLY A 54 -14.96 4.99 -7.59
C GLY A 54 -15.33 4.52 -6.18
N VAL A 55 -15.47 3.21 -5.94
CA VAL A 55 -15.75 2.64 -4.61
C VAL A 55 -14.44 2.34 -3.90
N LEU A 56 -14.18 2.97 -2.76
CA LEU A 56 -13.01 2.68 -1.93
C LEU A 56 -13.19 1.35 -1.19
N LEU A 57 -12.31 0.38 -1.45
CA LEU A 57 -12.40 -0.97 -0.92
C LEU A 57 -11.32 -1.29 0.12
N VAL A 58 -10.13 -0.71 -0.04
CA VAL A 58 -9.00 -0.88 0.88
C VAL A 58 -8.48 0.48 1.30
N ARG A 59 -8.18 0.64 2.59
CA ARG A 59 -7.66 1.88 3.16
C ARG A 59 -6.46 1.61 4.08
N GLY A 60 -5.35 2.28 3.83
CA GLY A 60 -4.18 2.31 4.72
C GLY A 60 -3.53 0.95 5.00
N ALA A 61 -3.66 -0.02 4.09
CA ALA A 61 -3.17 -1.38 4.34
C ALA A 61 -1.66 -1.51 4.13
N ARG A 62 -1.04 -2.49 4.78
CA ARG A 62 0.35 -2.95 4.52
C ARG A 62 0.28 -4.36 3.93
N THR A 63 0.65 -4.52 2.66
CA THR A 63 0.46 -5.81 1.95
C THR A 63 1.30 -5.92 0.67
N GLU A 64 1.55 -7.15 0.25
CA GLU A 64 2.12 -7.50 -1.06
C GLU A 64 1.05 -7.80 -2.11
N LYS A 65 -0.19 -8.05 -1.68
CA LYS A 65 -1.29 -8.42 -2.57
C LYS A 65 -2.64 -7.93 -2.07
N VAL A 66 -3.41 -7.32 -2.94
CA VAL A 66 -4.85 -7.04 -2.71
C VAL A 66 -5.67 -7.85 -3.70
N VAL A 67 -6.58 -8.69 -3.20
CA VAL A 67 -7.57 -9.40 -4.02
C VAL A 67 -8.93 -8.78 -3.81
N VAL A 68 -9.50 -8.23 -4.86
CA VAL A 68 -10.89 -7.75 -4.89
C VAL A 68 -11.76 -8.82 -5.54
N ARG A 69 -12.75 -9.31 -4.78
CA ARG A 69 -13.75 -10.27 -5.27
C ARG A 69 -15.01 -9.55 -5.76
N ASP A 70 -15.78 -10.25 -6.58
CA ASP A 70 -17.10 -9.85 -7.05
C ASP A 70 -17.07 -8.52 -7.84
N VAL A 71 -16.01 -8.32 -8.62
CA VAL A 71 -15.88 -7.14 -9.50
C VAL A 71 -16.73 -7.38 -10.76
N PRO A 72 -17.61 -6.46 -11.17
CA PRO A 72 -18.37 -6.58 -12.40
C PRO A 72 -17.48 -6.87 -13.61
N THR A 73 -17.97 -7.75 -14.47
CA THR A 73 -17.30 -8.07 -15.74
C THR A 73 -17.26 -6.88 -16.69
N GLY A 74 -16.22 -6.85 -17.53
CA GLY A 74 -15.96 -5.75 -18.46
C GLY A 74 -14.88 -4.80 -17.95
N TYR A 75 -14.91 -3.53 -18.40
CA TYR A 75 -13.92 -2.55 -18.00
C TYR A 75 -14.19 -2.02 -16.58
N ALA A 76 -13.23 -2.23 -15.69
CA ALA A 76 -13.19 -1.62 -14.36
C ALA A 76 -12.14 -0.51 -14.32
N ASP A 77 -12.50 0.65 -13.77
CA ASP A 77 -11.58 1.73 -13.46
C ASP A 77 -10.98 1.50 -12.09
N VAL A 78 -9.67 1.27 -12.03
CA VAL A 78 -8.94 0.90 -10.82
C VAL A 78 -8.00 2.04 -10.46
N ALA A 79 -8.19 2.61 -9.27
CA ALA A 79 -7.30 3.61 -8.69
C ALA A 79 -6.58 3.01 -7.48
N VAL A 80 -5.26 3.11 -7.48
CA VAL A 80 -4.40 2.55 -6.44
C VAL A 80 -3.46 3.65 -5.98
N ALA A 81 -3.48 3.92 -4.68
CA ALA A 81 -2.50 4.79 -4.04
C ALA A 81 -1.61 3.96 -3.11
N VAL A 82 -0.31 4.10 -3.26
CA VAL A 82 0.70 3.49 -2.40
C VAL A 82 1.63 4.59 -1.90
N GLY A 83 1.54 4.92 -0.61
CA GLY A 83 2.28 6.05 -0.05
C GLY A 83 2.03 7.34 -0.85
N PRO A 84 3.08 8.01 -1.37
CA PRO A 84 2.94 9.23 -2.16
C PRO A 84 2.58 8.99 -3.63
N MET A 85 2.56 7.74 -4.08
CA MET A 85 2.31 7.39 -5.48
C MET A 85 0.85 7.04 -5.71
N GLU A 86 0.30 7.50 -6.83
CA GLU A 86 -1.03 7.14 -7.30
C GLU A 86 -0.94 6.62 -8.74
N LYS A 87 -1.71 5.57 -9.04
CA LYS A 87 -1.89 5.03 -10.37
C LYS A 87 -3.36 4.75 -10.61
N GLN A 88 -3.87 5.29 -11.71
CA GLN A 88 -5.19 4.97 -12.23
C GLN A 88 -5.04 4.19 -13.53
N THR A 89 -5.77 3.09 -13.67
CA THR A 89 -5.77 2.27 -14.90
C THR A 89 -7.13 1.68 -15.14
N ARG A 90 -7.44 1.42 -16.41
CA ARG A 90 -8.61 0.66 -16.82
C ARG A 90 -8.22 -0.79 -17.09
N VAL A 91 -8.96 -1.73 -16.52
CA VAL A 91 -8.64 -3.17 -16.59
C VAL A 91 -9.88 -3.93 -17.08
N TRP A 92 -9.69 -4.88 -17.98
CA TRP A 92 -10.76 -5.79 -18.39
C TRP A 92 -10.86 -6.96 -17.40
N VAL A 93 -12.05 -7.17 -16.83
CA VAL A 93 -12.37 -8.23 -15.87
C VAL A 93 -13.22 -9.29 -16.56
N ASP A 94 -12.70 -10.51 -16.62
CA ASP A 94 -13.41 -11.66 -17.17
C ASP A 94 -14.26 -12.35 -16.09
N ALA A 95 -15.39 -12.92 -16.51
CA ALA A 95 -16.27 -13.69 -15.63
C ALA A 95 -15.53 -14.88 -15.04
N ASP A 96 -15.72 -15.13 -13.73
CA ASP A 96 -15.18 -16.27 -12.99
C ASP A 96 -13.64 -16.42 -13.03
N ARG A 97 -12.93 -15.40 -13.52
CA ARG A 97 -11.46 -15.40 -13.64
C ARG A 97 -10.83 -14.35 -12.74
N GLU A 98 -9.55 -14.56 -12.44
CA GLU A 98 -8.72 -13.58 -11.75
C GLU A 98 -7.87 -12.82 -12.78
N THR A 99 -8.07 -11.51 -12.84
CA THR A 99 -7.22 -10.59 -13.61
C THR A 99 -6.14 -10.03 -12.70
N THR A 100 -4.88 -10.23 -13.06
CA THR A 100 -3.73 -9.75 -12.27
C THR A 100 -3.19 -8.44 -12.82
N LEU A 101 -3.08 -7.44 -11.95
CA LEU A 101 -2.42 -6.16 -12.22
C LEU A 101 -1.12 -6.06 -11.42
N PRO A 102 0.05 -6.22 -12.07
CA PRO A 102 1.33 -6.02 -11.42
C PRO A 102 1.57 -4.52 -11.19
N LEU A 103 1.98 -4.19 -9.97
CA LEU A 103 2.29 -2.85 -9.52
C LEU A 103 3.70 -2.81 -8.97
N GLY A 104 4.50 -1.83 -9.40
CA GLY A 104 5.74 -1.53 -8.73
C GLY A 104 5.43 -1.03 -7.32
N ALA A 105 6.03 -1.63 -6.30
CA ALA A 105 5.99 -1.07 -4.96
C ALA A 105 6.78 0.24 -4.97
N SER A 106 6.20 1.31 -4.43
CA SER A 106 6.99 2.44 -3.97
C SER A 106 7.80 1.94 -2.77
N GLY A 107 9.01 1.46 -3.01
CA GLY A 107 9.92 1.10 -1.92
C GLY A 107 10.06 2.28 -0.96
N GLU A 108 10.17 2.00 0.34
CA GLU A 108 10.73 2.97 1.27
C GLU A 108 11.98 3.58 0.64
N ALA A 109 12.14 4.91 0.69
CA ALA A 109 13.32 5.57 0.16
C ALA A 109 14.55 4.79 0.64
N PRO A 110 15.34 4.19 -0.26
CA PRO A 110 16.32 3.21 0.15
C PRO A 110 17.29 3.93 1.08
N LEU A 111 17.68 3.31 2.20
CA LEU A 111 18.63 3.90 3.15
C LEU A 111 19.91 4.40 2.47
N SER A 112 20.24 3.88 1.28
CA SER A 112 21.29 4.38 0.39
C SER A 112 21.06 5.82 -0.10
N ALA A 113 19.83 6.25 -0.39
CA ALA A 113 19.49 7.62 -0.77
C ALA A 113 19.72 8.59 0.40
N LEU A 114 19.32 8.21 1.62
CA LEU A 114 19.60 8.97 2.85
C LEU A 114 21.10 9.06 3.15
N ARG A 115 21.85 7.96 2.98
CA ARG A 115 23.31 7.95 3.11
C ARG A 115 23.98 8.84 2.06
N GLY A 116 23.54 8.79 0.81
CA GLY A 116 24.05 9.64 -0.26
C GLY A 116 23.82 11.13 0.03
N PHE A 117 22.64 11.47 0.54
CA PHE A 117 22.33 12.84 0.94
C PHE A 117 23.19 13.31 2.11
N ALA A 118 23.34 12.48 3.16
CA ALA A 118 24.18 12.78 4.31
C ALA A 118 25.66 12.97 3.91
N LEU A 119 26.18 12.13 3.01
CA LEU A 119 27.54 12.28 2.48
C LEU A 119 27.70 13.58 1.68
N SER A 120 26.73 13.94 0.85
CA SER A 120 26.79 15.21 0.11
C SER A 120 26.82 16.43 1.04
N LEU A 121 26.02 16.42 2.11
CA LEU A 121 26.01 17.49 3.11
C LEU A 121 27.33 17.54 3.88
N ALA A 122 27.90 16.38 4.23
CA ALA A 122 29.19 16.29 4.90
C ALA A 122 30.32 16.83 4.01
N SER A 123 30.31 16.54 2.72
CA SER A 123 31.29 17.08 1.76
C SER A 123 31.19 18.60 1.62
N ILE A 124 29.98 19.15 1.57
CA ILE A 124 29.77 20.60 1.53
C ILE A 124 30.29 21.26 2.82
N ALA A 125 29.95 20.71 3.99
CA ALA A 125 30.40 21.22 5.27
C ALA A 125 31.94 21.18 5.40
N LEU A 126 32.57 20.09 4.96
CA LEU A 126 34.02 19.96 4.95
C LEU A 126 34.68 20.98 4.01
N TYR A 127 34.11 21.20 2.82
CA TYR A 127 34.60 22.21 1.88
C TYR A 127 34.50 23.63 2.45
N THR A 128 33.41 23.95 3.17
CA THR A 128 33.26 25.27 3.82
C THR A 128 34.18 25.48 5.01
N LEU A 129 34.65 24.41 5.67
CA LEU A 129 35.59 24.49 6.80
C LEU A 129 37.06 24.56 6.36
N LEU A 130 37.36 24.04 5.16
CA LEU A 130 38.71 24.04 4.57
C LEU A 130 39.01 25.26 3.69
N ARG A 131 38.04 26.17 3.53
CA ARG A 131 38.15 27.41 2.76
C ARG A 131 38.14 28.60 3.71
#